data_AF-A0A180F8H5-F1
#
_entry.id   AF-A0A180F8H5-F1
#
_cell.length_a   1.000
_cell.length_b   1.000
_cell.length_c   1.000
_cell.angle_alpha   90.00
_cell.angle_beta   90.00
_cell.angle_gamma   90.00
#
_symmetry.space_group_name_H-M   'P 1'
#
loop_
_entity.id
_entity.type
_entity.pdbx_description
1 polymer ?
#
loop_
_entity_poly.entity_id
_entity_poly.type
_entity_poly.pdbx_seq_one_letter_code
_entity_poly.pdbx_strand_id
1 'polypeptide(L)'
;MGLLGLENRIAINNSKMRETFILKSDWKSIFDDLSDKQAGMLIKMLFDYNVNGDKPANLSDLEIKMAFKLMAIDCDRFMTNYDRRCETSKNNGRKGGRPKKEDKQKTDYQNSDNDNIIDESEKPKKPNSKPKKPNNLTKPDNDNDKEKNIRENENTFSLGETSVSPPDSSNSEFDFENVWELYGKKGSRKISLSRWNALSKVKKRLATDYIPAYVNATPERRFRKNFETYISREAWNDELPVRSERGQPVVSTDDFMSKLHET
;
A
#
# COMPACT_ATOMS: atom_id res chain seq x y z
N MET A 1 -17.56 41.34 32.00
CA MET A 1 -17.62 41.10 30.54
C MET A 1 -16.20 41.24 30.00
N GLY A 2 -15.57 40.35 29.24
CA GLY A 2 -15.73 38.93 28.95
C GLY A 2 -14.29 38.36 28.95
N LEU A 3 -14.03 37.19 29.52
CA LEU A 3 -14.16 35.88 28.89
C LEU A 3 -13.45 35.75 27.54
N LEU A 4 -12.50 34.80 27.51
CA LEU A 4 -11.95 34.07 26.36
C LEU A 4 -10.70 34.66 25.70
N GLY A 5 -9.54 34.20 26.17
CA GLY A 5 -8.24 34.48 25.55
C GLY A 5 -7.29 33.28 25.63
N LEU A 6 -7.53 32.27 24.79
CA LEU A 6 -6.54 31.28 24.32
C LEU A 6 -5.81 30.42 25.37
N GLU A 7 -6.55 29.70 26.21
CA GLU A 7 -6.04 28.45 26.80
C GLU A 7 -6.30 27.23 25.89
N ASN A 8 -6.23 27.42 24.56
CA ASN A 8 -5.99 26.32 23.65
C ASN A 8 -4.48 26.10 23.54
N ARG A 9 -3.84 25.78 24.67
CA ARG A 9 -2.64 24.94 24.61
C ARG A 9 -3.14 23.58 24.18
N ILE A 10 -3.16 23.40 22.86
CA ILE A 10 -3.14 22.11 22.18
C ILE A 10 -2.35 21.19 23.09
N ALA A 11 -3.01 20.16 23.61
CA ALA A 11 -2.34 19.03 24.23
C ALA A 11 -1.29 18.58 23.21
N ILE A 12 -0.06 19.05 23.39
CA ILE A 12 1.11 18.47 22.76
C ILE A 12 1.08 17.07 23.33
N ASN A 13 0.48 16.15 22.55
CA ASN A 13 0.59 14.72 22.77
C ASN A 13 2.02 14.51 23.21
N ASN A 14 2.21 14.02 24.44
CA ASN A 14 3.51 13.60 24.94
C ASN A 14 4.24 12.95 23.77
N SER A 15 5.22 13.69 23.23
CA SER A 15 5.94 13.29 22.04
C SER A 15 6.35 11.87 22.28
N LYS A 16 5.88 10.96 21.43
CA LYS A 16 6.14 9.54 21.57
C LYS A 16 7.64 9.37 21.35
N MET A 17 8.41 9.50 22.43
CA MET A 17 9.87 9.37 22.47
C MET A 17 10.21 8.09 21.72
N ARG A 18 10.89 8.22 20.58
CA ARG A 18 11.16 7.09 19.70
C ARG A 18 12.46 6.47 20.17
N GLU A 19 12.41 5.23 20.64
CA GLU A 19 13.61 4.46 21.01
C GLU A 19 14.55 4.23 19.81
N THR A 20 14.02 4.29 18.59
CA THR A 20 14.74 3.97 17.35
C THR A 20 14.41 4.95 16.22
N PHE A 21 15.39 5.19 15.35
CA PHE A 21 15.22 5.87 14.07
C PHE A 21 16.11 5.23 13.01
N ILE A 22 15.85 5.57 11.74
CA ILE A 22 16.48 4.94 10.58
C ILE A 22 17.43 5.95 9.94
N LEU A 23 18.67 5.53 9.72
CA LEU A 23 19.64 6.23 8.87
C LEU A 23 19.60 5.63 7.47
N LYS A 24 19.46 6.47 6.45
CA LYS A 24 19.49 6.01 5.05
C LYS A 24 20.93 5.83 4.59
N SER A 25 21.18 4.76 3.83
CA SER A 25 22.50 4.52 3.22
C SER A 25 22.91 5.64 2.26
N ASP A 26 21.94 6.29 1.60
CA ASP A 26 22.17 7.44 0.71
C ASP A 26 22.84 8.63 1.41
N TRP A 27 22.77 8.70 2.74
CA TRP A 27 23.41 9.77 3.51
C TRP A 27 24.93 9.59 3.65
N LYS A 28 25.48 8.45 3.23
CA LYS A 28 26.91 8.17 3.32
C LYS A 28 27.74 9.28 2.66
N SER A 29 27.37 9.76 1.48
CA SER A 29 28.12 10.82 0.79
C SER A 29 28.16 12.12 1.61
N ILE A 30 27.07 12.45 2.31
CA ILE A 30 27.01 13.63 3.19
C ILE A 30 28.00 13.48 4.35
N PHE A 31 28.13 12.27 4.92
CA PHE A 31 29.10 12.02 5.98
C PHE A 31 30.55 12.01 5.47
N ASP A 32 30.77 11.53 4.24
CA ASP A 32 32.10 11.52 3.62
C ASP A 32 32.60 12.94 3.29
N ASP A 33 31.68 13.88 3.02
CA ASP A 33 31.99 15.30 2.74
C ASP A 33 32.21 16.15 4.01
N LEU A 34 31.91 15.60 5.20
CA LEU A 34 32.06 16.29 6.48
C LEU A 34 33.33 15.84 7.20
N SER A 35 33.94 16.75 7.96
CA SER A 35 34.99 16.34 8.91
C SER A 35 34.40 15.48 10.03
N ASP A 36 35.21 14.61 10.64
CA ASP A 36 34.78 13.74 11.76
C ASP A 36 34.10 14.52 12.89
N LYS A 37 34.57 15.74 13.17
CA LYS A 37 33.97 16.63 14.16
C LYS A 37 32.57 17.07 13.73
N GLN A 38 32.40 17.49 12.48
CA GLN A 38 31.10 17.91 11.95
C GLN A 38 30.12 16.73 11.83
N ALA A 39 30.59 15.57 11.35
CA ALA A 39 29.83 14.32 11.32
C ALA A 39 29.36 13.92 12.72
N GLY A 40 30.25 14.01 13.71
CA GLY A 40 29.95 13.76 15.12
C GLY A 40 28.95 14.76 15.72
N MET A 41 28.95 16.02 15.26
CA MET A 41 27.94 17.01 15.65
C MET A 41 26.59 16.70 15.00
N LEU A 42 26.58 16.40 13.71
CA LEU A 42 25.38 16.06 12.94
C LEU A 42 24.68 14.83 13.50
N ILE A 43 25.40 13.76 13.81
CA ILE A 43 24.80 12.53 14.35
C ILE A 43 24.18 12.77 15.73
N LYS A 44 24.85 13.52 16.62
CA LYS A 44 24.31 13.89 17.94
C LYS A 44 23.02 14.69 17.79
N MET A 45 23.00 15.66 16.88
CA MET A 45 21.80 16.43 16.59
C MET A 45 20.64 15.57 16.08
N LEU A 46 20.90 14.54 15.27
CA LEU A 46 19.86 13.60 14.83
C LEU A 46 19.29 12.79 15.99
N PHE A 47 20.15 12.36 16.94
CA PHE A 47 19.69 11.70 18.15
C PHE A 47 18.82 12.64 19.00
N ASP A 48 19.29 13.86 19.26
CA ASP A 48 18.55 14.86 20.03
C ASP A 48 17.20 15.20 19.37
N TYR A 49 17.19 15.33 18.04
CA TYR A 49 15.96 15.55 17.28
C TYR A 49 14.98 14.38 17.41
N ASN A 50 15.47 13.14 17.33
CA ASN A 50 14.61 11.97 17.44
C ASN A 50 14.06 11.76 18.86
N VAL A 51 14.85 12.06 19.89
CA VAL A 51 14.46 11.90 21.29
C VAL A 51 13.59 13.05 21.74
N ASN A 52 14.03 14.30 21.57
CA ASN A 52 13.38 15.48 22.14
C ASN A 52 12.48 16.23 21.15
N GLY A 53 12.63 16.00 19.83
CA GLY A 53 11.99 16.82 18.80
C GLY A 53 12.69 18.17 18.59
N ASP A 54 13.84 18.37 19.23
CA ASP A 54 14.52 19.67 19.26
C ASP A 54 15.23 19.96 17.94
N LYS A 55 14.84 21.06 17.31
CA LYS A 55 15.58 21.62 16.17
C LYS A 55 16.68 22.53 16.72
N PRO A 56 17.94 22.37 16.30
CA PRO A 56 19.01 23.22 16.76
C PRO A 56 18.78 24.66 16.28
N ALA A 57 18.55 25.57 17.21
CA ALA A 57 18.18 26.95 16.88
C ALA A 57 19.36 27.76 16.31
N ASN A 58 20.61 27.41 16.67
CA ASN A 58 21.76 28.30 16.47
C ASN A 58 23.04 27.55 16.02
N LEU A 59 22.97 26.80 14.92
CA LEU A 59 24.18 26.32 14.25
C LEU A 59 24.79 27.43 13.38
N SER A 60 26.05 27.75 13.66
CA SER A 60 26.88 28.63 12.83
C SER A 60 27.37 27.94 11.56
N ASP A 61 27.60 26.62 11.63
CA ASP A 61 28.09 25.79 10.54
C ASP A 61 26.96 25.49 9.54
N LEU A 62 27.12 25.99 8.31
CA LEU A 62 26.08 25.95 7.27
C LEU A 62 25.93 24.54 6.70
N GLU A 63 27.04 23.82 6.56
CA GLU A 63 27.13 22.46 6.04
C GLU A 63 26.34 21.51 6.95
N ILE A 64 26.60 21.55 8.26
CA ILE A 64 25.84 20.76 9.25
C ILE A 64 24.36 21.15 9.22
N LYS A 65 24.06 22.45 9.17
CA LYS A 65 22.67 22.94 9.21
C LYS A 65 21.87 22.46 8.00
N MET A 66 22.44 22.48 6.80
CA MET A 66 21.78 22.01 5.58
C MET A 66 21.64 20.49 5.57
N ALA A 67 22.70 19.76 5.95
CA ALA A 67 22.66 18.31 6.10
C ALA A 67 21.57 17.87 7.09
N PHE A 68 21.54 18.50 8.27
CA PHE A 68 20.52 18.23 9.27
C PHE A 68 19.10 18.49 8.76
N LYS A 69 18.85 19.63 8.09
CA LYS A 69 17.52 19.93 7.54
C LYS A 69 17.05 18.88 6.55
N LEU A 70 17.93 18.43 5.66
CA LEU A 70 17.61 17.37 4.70
C LEU A 70 17.23 16.07 5.41
N MET A 71 18.05 15.66 6.37
CA MET A 71 17.84 14.41 7.12
C MET A 71 16.60 14.49 8.03
N ALA A 72 16.32 15.65 8.63
CA ALA A 72 15.15 15.87 9.47
C ALA A 72 13.83 15.68 8.71
N ILE A 73 13.76 16.10 7.43
CA ILE A 73 12.59 15.87 6.58
C ILE A 73 12.31 14.38 6.41
N ASP A 74 13.36 13.59 6.16
CA ASP A 74 13.26 12.15 6.01
C ASP A 74 12.86 11.49 7.34
N CYS A 75 13.43 11.92 8.46
CA CYS A 75 13.04 11.49 9.81
C CYS A 75 11.54 11.73 10.06
N ASP A 76 11.03 12.94 9.79
CA ASP A 76 9.61 13.28 9.95
C ASP A 76 8.70 12.37 9.09
N ARG A 77 9.16 12.03 7.89
CA ARG A 77 8.45 11.12 6.99
C ARG A 77 8.41 9.70 7.55
N PHE A 78 9.52 9.20 8.09
CA PHE A 78 9.56 7.90 8.75
C PHE A 78 8.69 7.88 10.01
N MET A 79 8.65 8.98 10.75
CA MET A 79 7.76 9.18 11.90
C MET A 79 6.30 9.00 11.51
N THR A 80 5.84 9.83 10.58
CA THR A 80 4.48 9.83 10.07
C THR A 80 4.06 8.48 9.50
N ASN A 81 4.92 7.85 8.70
CA ASN A 81 4.62 6.56 8.08
C ASN A 81 4.46 5.44 9.12
N TYR A 82 5.29 5.43 10.15
CA TYR A 82 5.21 4.46 11.23
C TYR A 82 3.91 4.64 12.03
N ASP A 83 3.59 5.86 12.44
CA ASP A 83 2.39 6.12 13.23
C ASP A 83 1.11 5.77 12.45
N ARG A 84 1.05 6.14 11.17
CA ARG A 84 -0.04 5.71 10.27
C ARG A 84 -0.18 4.19 10.21
N ARG A 85 0.94 3.46 10.15
CA ARG A 85 0.93 1.99 10.12
C ARG A 85 0.44 1.42 11.44
N CYS A 86 0.87 1.96 12.58
CA CYS A 86 0.38 1.58 13.90
C CYS A 86 -1.12 1.80 14.03
N GLU A 87 -1.63 2.97 13.62
CA GLU A 87 -3.06 3.28 13.65
C GLU A 87 -3.86 2.36 12.75
N THR A 88 -3.39 2.14 11.51
CA THR A 88 -4.03 1.22 10.57
C THR A 88 -4.06 -0.20 11.14
N SER A 89 -2.96 -0.67 11.73
CA SER A 89 -2.89 -1.99 12.37
C SER A 89 -3.83 -2.08 13.57
N LYS A 90 -3.91 -1.04 14.41
CA LYS A 90 -4.83 -0.96 15.55
C LYS A 90 -6.28 -1.01 15.09
N ASN A 91 -6.63 -0.24 14.06
CA ASN A 91 -7.97 -0.21 13.48
C ASN A 91 -8.35 -1.55 12.85
N ASN A 92 -7.42 -2.18 12.12
CA ASN A 92 -7.63 -3.51 11.55
C ASN A 92 -7.79 -4.58 12.64
N GLY A 93 -7.01 -4.48 13.72
CA GLY A 93 -7.16 -5.35 14.89
C GLY A 93 -8.53 -5.21 15.56
N ARG A 94 -9.05 -3.98 15.71
CA ARG A 94 -10.41 -3.71 16.23
C ARG A 94 -11.50 -4.31 15.34
N LYS A 95 -11.32 -4.34 14.02
CA LYS A 95 -12.24 -4.96 13.06
C LYS A 95 -12.20 -6.49 13.08
N GLY A 96 -11.27 -7.10 13.83
CA GLY A 96 -11.05 -8.54 13.89
C GLY A 96 -10.15 -9.01 12.75
N GLY A 97 -9.07 -9.73 13.08
CA GLY A 97 -8.10 -10.19 12.08
C GLY A 97 -8.61 -11.37 11.24
N ARG A 98 -9.36 -12.29 11.86
CA ARG A 98 -9.95 -13.45 11.18
C ARG A 98 -11.44 -13.19 10.96
N PRO A 99 -11.96 -13.36 9.72
CA PRO A 99 -13.40 -13.32 9.48
C PRO A 99 -14.12 -14.28 10.43
N LYS A 100 -15.22 -13.81 11.04
CA LYS A 100 -16.05 -14.66 11.90
C LYS A 100 -16.57 -15.80 11.03
N LYS A 101 -16.36 -17.04 11.46
CA LYS A 101 -16.91 -18.21 10.76
C LYS A 101 -18.43 -18.11 10.90
N GLU A 102 -19.16 -18.14 9.80
CA GLU A 102 -20.63 -18.15 9.85
C GLU A 102 -21.08 -19.30 10.74
N ASP A 103 -21.76 -18.96 11.84
CA ASP A 103 -22.41 -19.94 12.69
C ASP A 103 -23.54 -20.55 11.85
N LYS A 104 -23.37 -21.80 11.42
CA LYS A 104 -24.49 -22.58 10.91
C LYS A 104 -25.55 -22.57 12.00
N GLN A 105 -26.72 -22.02 11.67
CA GLN A 105 -27.91 -21.95 12.54
C GLN A 105 -28.03 -23.24 13.35
N LYS A 106 -27.81 -23.16 14.66
CA LYS A 106 -28.31 -24.18 15.57
C LYS A 106 -29.83 -24.03 15.54
N THR A 107 -30.51 -25.00 14.95
CA THR A 107 -31.95 -25.15 15.07
C THR A 107 -32.29 -25.30 16.55
N ASP A 108 -33.18 -24.43 17.03
CA ASP A 108 -33.74 -24.47 18.36
C ASP A 108 -34.45 -25.81 18.60
N TYR A 109 -33.98 -26.55 19.60
CA TYR A 109 -34.84 -27.46 20.36
C TYR A 109 -34.90 -26.91 21.79
N GLN A 110 -36.07 -26.37 22.11
CA GLN A 110 -36.46 -25.99 23.47
C GLN A 110 -36.69 -27.24 24.33
N ASN A 111 -36.47 -27.04 25.62
CA ASN A 111 -36.85 -27.79 26.83
C ASN A 111 -35.58 -27.99 27.68
N SER A 112 -35.51 -27.66 28.96
CA SER A 112 -36.45 -27.12 29.94
C SER A 112 -35.62 -26.91 31.23
N ASP A 113 -36.01 -25.89 31.99
CA ASP A 113 -35.86 -25.72 33.44
C ASP A 113 -34.51 -25.31 34.09
N ASN A 114 -34.61 -24.13 34.72
CA ASN A 114 -34.08 -23.70 36.03
C ASN A 114 -32.64 -23.14 36.17
N ASP A 115 -32.64 -21.82 36.36
CA ASP A 115 -32.09 -21.04 37.47
C ASP A 115 -30.57 -20.91 37.74
N ASN A 116 -30.16 -19.63 37.67
CA ASN A 116 -29.25 -18.88 38.55
C ASN A 116 -27.73 -19.13 38.49
N ILE A 117 -27.08 -18.22 37.75
CA ILE A 117 -25.92 -17.37 38.11
C ILE A 117 -25.14 -17.79 39.37
N ILE A 118 -23.83 -18.08 39.24
CA ILE A 118 -22.71 -17.28 39.79
C ILE A 118 -21.37 -17.69 39.11
N ASP A 119 -20.61 -16.64 38.85
CA ASP A 119 -19.25 -16.43 38.36
C ASP A 119 -18.17 -17.40 38.89
N GLU A 120 -17.26 -17.85 38.01
CA GLU A 120 -15.82 -17.65 38.24
C GLU A 120 -14.95 -18.02 37.02
N SER A 121 -13.96 -17.17 36.82
CA SER A 121 -12.92 -17.17 35.80
C SER A 121 -12.17 -18.49 35.62
N GLU A 122 -11.96 -18.92 34.36
CA GLU A 122 -10.75 -19.67 33.99
C GLU A 122 -10.41 -19.59 32.49
N LYS A 123 -9.12 -19.39 32.21
CA LYS A 123 -8.49 -19.14 30.90
C LYS A 123 -8.84 -20.19 29.84
N PRO A 124 -9.00 -19.83 28.54
CA PRO A 124 -9.31 -20.83 27.52
C PRO A 124 -8.10 -21.69 27.15
N LYS A 125 -8.26 -23.02 27.30
CA LYS A 125 -7.36 -24.07 26.80
C LYS A 125 -7.34 -24.06 25.26
N LYS A 126 -6.14 -24.13 24.66
CA LYS A 126 -5.92 -24.31 23.22
C LYS A 126 -6.47 -25.66 22.74
N PRO A 127 -7.28 -25.73 21.66
CA PRO A 127 -7.48 -26.97 20.92
C PRO A 127 -6.54 -27.05 19.73
N ASN A 128 -5.70 -28.09 19.75
CA ASN A 128 -4.98 -28.61 18.60
C ASN A 128 -5.99 -29.05 17.52
N SER A 129 -5.95 -28.46 16.32
CA SER A 129 -6.32 -29.14 15.07
C SER A 129 -5.90 -28.34 13.84
N LYS A 130 -5.23 -29.02 12.91
CA LYS A 130 -4.77 -28.52 11.61
C LYS A 130 -5.93 -27.99 10.75
N PRO A 131 -5.78 -26.87 10.02
CA PRO A 131 -6.87 -26.26 9.27
C PRO A 131 -7.10 -26.92 7.89
N LYS A 132 -8.35 -27.29 7.60
CA LYS A 132 -8.85 -27.47 6.22
C LYS A 132 -9.40 -26.13 5.70
N LYS A 133 -8.98 -25.72 4.50
CA LYS A 133 -9.43 -24.52 3.76
C LYS A 133 -10.84 -24.76 3.17
N PRO A 134 -11.73 -23.76 3.26
CA PRO A 134 -12.57 -23.44 2.10
C PRO A 134 -12.49 -21.95 1.71
N ASN A 135 -12.60 -21.73 0.40
CA ASN A 135 -12.74 -20.44 -0.28
C ASN A 135 -14.09 -19.78 0.05
N ASN A 136 -14.10 -18.48 0.32
CA ASN A 136 -14.85 -17.50 -0.48
C ASN A 136 -14.60 -16.06 0.00
N LEU A 137 -14.49 -15.18 -0.99
CA LEU A 137 -14.26 -13.75 -0.83
C LEU A 137 -15.59 -13.04 -0.59
N THR A 138 -15.64 -12.21 0.45
CA THR A 138 -16.58 -11.08 0.50
C THR A 138 -15.78 -9.83 0.87
N LYS A 139 -15.81 -8.86 -0.04
CA LYS A 139 -15.11 -7.58 0.07
C LYS A 139 -15.80 -6.71 1.13
N PRO A 140 -15.09 -6.02 2.03
CA PRO A 140 -15.68 -4.93 2.79
C PRO A 140 -15.70 -3.66 1.93
N ASP A 141 -16.88 -3.05 1.85
CA ASP A 141 -17.10 -1.70 1.34
C ASP A 141 -16.30 -0.69 2.19
N ASN A 142 -15.68 0.26 1.51
CA ASN A 142 -14.78 1.23 2.10
C ASN A 142 -15.38 2.62 1.86
N ASP A 143 -16.18 3.09 2.82
CA ASP A 143 -16.55 4.50 2.93
C ASP A 143 -15.27 5.31 3.17
N ASN A 144 -15.04 6.25 2.26
CA ASN A 144 -13.87 7.12 2.22
C ASN A 144 -14.41 8.54 2.38
N ASP A 145 -14.54 9.01 3.62
CA ASP A 145 -14.65 10.44 3.87
C ASP A 145 -13.29 11.08 3.58
N LYS A 146 -13.20 11.68 2.40
CA LYS A 146 -12.12 12.57 1.99
C LYS A 146 -12.56 14.00 2.22
N GLU A 147 -12.03 14.60 3.28
CA GLU A 147 -12.06 16.05 3.43
C GLU A 147 -11.11 16.68 2.39
N LYS A 148 -11.71 17.54 1.57
CA LYS A 148 -11.13 18.24 0.43
C LYS A 148 -10.76 19.64 0.90
N ASN A 149 -9.46 19.96 0.99
CA ASN A 149 -9.04 21.35 1.10
C ASN A 149 -8.99 21.96 -0.30
N ILE A 150 -10.02 22.75 -0.61
CA ILE A 150 -10.14 23.63 -1.77
C ILE A 150 -9.38 24.91 -1.43
N ARG A 151 -8.48 25.35 -2.32
CA ARG A 151 -8.16 26.77 -2.45
C ARG A 151 -8.72 27.23 -3.78
N GLU A 152 -9.72 28.10 -3.67
CA GLU A 152 -10.31 28.88 -4.75
C GLU A 152 -9.29 29.90 -5.23
N ASN A 153 -9.14 30.04 -6.55
CA ASN A 153 -9.12 31.35 -7.14
C ASN A 153 -10.05 31.33 -8.35
N GLU A 154 -11.07 32.15 -8.27
CA GLU A 154 -11.99 32.39 -9.37
C GLU A 154 -11.27 33.21 -10.44
N ASN A 155 -11.41 32.80 -11.69
CA ASN A 155 -11.81 33.77 -12.69
C ASN A 155 -12.74 33.10 -13.70
N THR A 156 -13.80 33.83 -14.01
CA THR A 156 -15.07 33.34 -14.53
C THR A 156 -15.14 33.41 -16.07
N PHE A 157 -15.97 32.51 -16.61
CA PHE A 157 -16.91 32.73 -17.72
C PHE A 157 -16.52 32.44 -19.20
N SER A 158 -17.22 31.40 -19.71
CA SER A 158 -17.95 31.32 -20.99
C SER A 158 -17.28 30.92 -22.32
N LEU A 159 -17.65 29.70 -22.73
CA LEU A 159 -18.29 29.28 -24.00
C LEU A 159 -17.63 29.62 -25.34
N GLY A 160 -17.36 28.58 -26.14
CA GLY A 160 -17.43 28.65 -27.60
C GLY A 160 -16.19 28.18 -28.36
N GLU A 161 -16.40 27.07 -29.07
CA GLU A 161 -15.82 26.76 -30.38
C GLU A 161 -14.40 26.19 -30.49
N THR A 162 -14.41 24.96 -31.03
CA THR A 162 -13.44 24.32 -31.91
C THR A 162 -12.44 25.26 -32.58
N SER A 163 -11.16 25.04 -32.32
CA SER A 163 -10.11 25.31 -33.31
C SER A 163 -9.03 24.24 -33.25
N VAL A 164 -8.79 23.68 -34.43
CA VAL A 164 -7.84 22.62 -34.74
C VAL A 164 -6.48 23.27 -34.95
N SER A 165 -5.43 22.82 -34.23
CA SER A 165 -3.99 22.95 -34.57
C SER A 165 -3.12 22.30 -33.47
N PRO A 166 -1.87 21.90 -33.75
CA PRO A 166 -1.47 20.58 -34.27
C PRO A 166 -0.92 19.67 -33.15
N PRO A 167 -0.99 18.33 -33.28
CA PRO A 167 -0.55 17.44 -32.22
C PRO A 167 0.98 17.31 -32.22
N ASP A 168 1.61 17.83 -31.16
CA ASP A 168 2.98 17.48 -30.76
C ASP A 168 3.08 15.94 -30.57
N SER A 169 3.58 15.30 -31.63
CA SER A 169 3.52 13.86 -31.90
C SER A 169 4.57 13.05 -31.14
N SER A 170 4.59 13.10 -29.79
CA SER A 170 5.48 12.21 -29.03
C SER A 170 5.02 11.75 -27.64
N ASN A 171 3.83 12.15 -27.16
CA ASN A 171 3.25 11.64 -25.91
C ASN A 171 2.01 10.73 -26.11
N SER A 172 1.54 10.55 -27.35
CA SER A 172 0.36 9.74 -27.65
C SER A 172 0.58 8.22 -27.53
N GLU A 173 1.84 7.75 -27.55
CA GLU A 173 2.15 6.32 -27.59
C GLU A 173 1.90 5.62 -26.23
N PHE A 174 2.09 6.35 -25.12
CA PHE A 174 1.90 5.80 -23.76
C PHE A 174 0.65 6.35 -23.07
N ASP A 175 -0.31 6.84 -23.86
CA ASP A 175 -1.56 7.32 -23.30
C ASP A 175 -2.25 6.20 -22.52
N PHE A 176 -2.65 6.54 -21.30
CA PHE A 176 -3.21 5.56 -20.38
C PHE A 176 -4.48 4.94 -20.94
N GLU A 177 -5.35 5.73 -21.59
CA GLU A 177 -6.64 5.23 -22.06
C GLU A 177 -6.46 4.21 -23.20
N ASN A 178 -5.54 4.49 -24.13
CA ASN A 178 -5.16 3.55 -25.18
C ASN A 178 -4.64 2.22 -24.62
N VAL A 179 -3.69 2.27 -23.68
CA VAL A 179 -3.10 1.04 -23.09
C VAL A 179 -4.12 0.30 -22.21
N TRP A 180 -4.96 1.05 -21.50
CA TRP A 180 -6.04 0.50 -20.67
C TRP A 180 -7.08 -0.26 -21.49
N GLU A 181 -7.40 0.25 -22.67
CA GLU A 181 -8.28 -0.38 -23.64
C GLU A 181 -7.63 -1.62 -24.27
N LEU A 182 -6.37 -1.52 -24.72
CA LEU A 182 -5.59 -2.65 -25.25
C LEU A 182 -5.51 -3.82 -24.26
N TYR A 183 -5.38 -3.53 -22.97
CA TYR A 183 -5.37 -4.56 -21.92
C TYR A 183 -6.75 -5.17 -21.64
N GLY A 184 -7.84 -4.50 -22.04
CA GLY A 184 -9.22 -4.91 -21.79
C GLY A 184 -9.79 -4.42 -20.45
N LYS A 185 -9.46 -3.20 -20.01
CA LYS A 185 -10.10 -2.45 -18.91
C LYS A 185 -10.32 -3.25 -17.61
N LYS A 186 -9.35 -4.06 -17.16
CA LYS A 186 -9.52 -4.97 -16.00
C LYS A 186 -8.85 -4.42 -14.74
N GLY A 187 -9.63 -4.26 -13.68
CA GLY A 187 -9.17 -3.79 -12.37
C GLY A 187 -9.71 -2.39 -12.02
N SER A 188 -9.04 -1.69 -11.11
CA SER A 188 -9.47 -0.33 -10.71
C SER A 188 -8.79 0.72 -11.59
N ARG A 189 -9.57 1.50 -12.35
CA ARG A 189 -9.06 2.58 -13.21
C ARG A 189 -8.18 3.57 -12.44
N LYS A 190 -8.62 4.00 -11.26
CA LYS A 190 -7.89 4.96 -10.41
C LYS A 190 -6.54 4.42 -9.94
N ILE A 191 -6.50 3.17 -9.47
CA ILE A 191 -5.26 2.53 -8.99
C ILE A 191 -4.32 2.29 -10.18
N SER A 192 -4.87 1.82 -11.28
CA SER A 192 -4.16 1.54 -12.53
C SER A 192 -3.51 2.78 -13.12
N LEU A 193 -4.25 3.89 -13.21
CA LEU A 193 -3.74 5.18 -13.67
C LEU A 193 -2.59 5.68 -12.80
N SER A 194 -2.76 5.63 -11.47
CA SER A 194 -1.72 6.03 -10.53
C SER A 194 -0.44 5.19 -10.69
N ARG A 195 -0.57 3.88 -10.88
CA ARG A 195 0.57 2.97 -11.09
C ARG A 195 1.21 3.18 -12.45
N TRP A 196 0.42 3.39 -13.51
CA TRP A 196 0.91 3.67 -14.85
C TRP A 196 1.72 4.96 -14.89
N ASN A 197 1.22 6.03 -14.28
CA ASN A 197 1.91 7.31 -14.22
C ASN A 197 3.23 7.26 -13.42
N ALA A 198 3.35 6.32 -12.48
CA ALA A 198 4.58 6.09 -11.71
C ALA A 198 5.67 5.31 -12.48
N LEU A 199 5.34 4.70 -13.64
CA LEU A 199 6.33 3.99 -14.46
C LEU A 199 7.22 4.95 -15.26
N SER A 200 8.51 4.59 -15.40
CA SER A 200 9.42 5.27 -16.33
C SER A 200 9.02 4.98 -17.80
N LYS A 201 9.45 5.84 -18.73
CA LYS A 201 9.18 5.69 -20.17
C LYS A 201 9.61 4.33 -20.72
N VAL A 202 10.76 3.82 -20.28
CA VAL A 202 11.28 2.50 -20.66
C VAL A 202 10.34 1.38 -20.22
N LYS A 203 9.86 1.41 -18.97
CA LYS A 203 8.93 0.40 -18.45
C LYS A 203 7.57 0.47 -19.13
N LYS A 204 7.06 1.67 -19.42
CA LYS A 204 5.81 1.84 -20.18
C LYS A 204 5.91 1.20 -21.57
N ARG A 205 7.04 1.36 -22.25
CA ARG A 205 7.28 0.72 -23.56
C ARG A 205 7.27 -0.80 -23.46
N LEU A 206 8.09 -1.39 -22.59
CA LEU A 206 8.12 -2.84 -22.37
C LEU A 206 6.74 -3.40 -22.01
N ALA A 207 6.03 -2.70 -21.11
CA ALA A 207 4.68 -3.09 -20.72
C ALA A 207 3.70 -3.04 -21.90
N THR A 208 3.74 -1.97 -22.71
CA THR A 208 2.83 -1.78 -23.86
C THR A 208 3.08 -2.80 -24.96
N ASP A 209 4.36 -3.03 -25.30
CA ASP A 209 4.76 -3.98 -26.33
C ASP A 209 4.35 -5.43 -25.99
N TYR A 210 4.36 -5.80 -24.71
CA TYR A 210 4.00 -7.14 -24.25
C TYR A 210 2.47 -7.38 -24.15
N ILE A 211 1.66 -6.33 -23.96
CA ILE A 211 0.20 -6.46 -23.73
C ILE A 211 -0.52 -7.27 -24.82
N PRO A 212 -0.29 -7.05 -26.14
CA PRO A 212 -0.95 -7.83 -27.18
C PRO A 212 -0.72 -9.33 -27.05
N ALA A 213 0.53 -9.75 -26.79
CA ALA A 213 0.88 -11.15 -26.61
C ALA A 213 0.24 -11.74 -25.35
N TYR A 214 0.24 -11.00 -24.25
CA TYR A 214 -0.38 -11.40 -22.99
C TYR A 214 -1.90 -11.55 -23.09
N VAL A 215 -2.56 -10.63 -23.79
CA VAL A 215 -4.01 -10.66 -24.04
C VAL A 215 -4.38 -11.83 -24.95
N ASN A 216 -3.57 -12.12 -25.97
CA ASN A 216 -3.76 -13.28 -26.84
C ASN A 216 -3.57 -14.62 -26.10
N ALA A 217 -2.57 -14.70 -25.22
CA ALA A 217 -2.35 -15.88 -24.38
C ALA A 217 -3.43 -16.06 -23.29
N THR A 218 -4.11 -14.96 -22.91
CA THR A 218 -5.23 -14.95 -21.93
C THR A 218 -6.52 -14.43 -22.58
N PRO A 219 -7.11 -15.14 -23.57
CA PRO A 219 -8.28 -14.64 -24.29
C PRO A 219 -9.47 -14.45 -23.35
N GLU A 220 -9.60 -15.34 -22.37
CA GLU A 220 -10.59 -15.23 -21.30
C GLU A 220 -10.20 -14.16 -20.29
N ARG A 221 -10.85 -12.99 -20.40
CA ARG A 221 -10.64 -11.83 -19.53
C ARG A 221 -10.73 -12.16 -18.04
N ARG A 222 -11.49 -13.16 -17.62
CA ARG A 222 -11.62 -13.58 -16.21
C ARG A 222 -10.30 -14.12 -15.62
N PHE A 223 -9.46 -14.78 -16.42
CA PHE A 223 -8.20 -15.37 -15.97
C PHE A 223 -6.99 -14.43 -16.10
N ARG A 224 -7.14 -13.29 -16.78
CA ARG A 224 -6.10 -12.25 -16.86
C ARG A 224 -5.79 -11.66 -15.49
N LYS A 225 -4.54 -11.26 -15.19
CA LYS A 225 -4.25 -10.46 -13.99
C LYS A 225 -5.05 -9.13 -14.06
N ASN A 226 -5.37 -8.49 -12.93
CA ASN A 226 -5.81 -7.10 -13.01
C ASN A 226 -4.65 -6.23 -13.52
N PHE A 227 -4.93 -5.16 -14.24
CA PHE A 227 -3.87 -4.33 -14.81
C PHE A 227 -2.99 -3.69 -13.72
N GLU A 228 -3.57 -3.29 -12.58
CA GLU A 228 -2.78 -2.81 -11.46
C GLU A 228 -1.80 -3.88 -10.94
N THR A 229 -2.16 -5.17 -11.02
CA THR A 229 -1.29 -6.29 -10.65
C THR A 229 -0.26 -6.58 -11.73
N TYR A 230 -0.65 -6.50 -13.00
CA TYR A 230 0.24 -6.61 -14.16
C TYR A 230 1.36 -5.58 -14.08
N ILE A 231 1.03 -4.31 -13.80
CA ILE A 231 2.01 -3.24 -13.60
C ILE A 231 2.89 -3.48 -12.37
N SER A 232 2.28 -3.73 -11.21
CA SER A 232 3.05 -3.83 -9.96
C SER A 232 4.00 -5.02 -9.90
N ARG A 233 3.70 -6.09 -10.64
CA ARG A 233 4.58 -7.27 -10.73
C ARG A 233 5.50 -7.24 -11.94
N GLU A 234 5.46 -6.18 -12.74
CA GLU A 234 6.22 -6.08 -13.98
C GLU A 234 6.04 -7.33 -14.85
N ALA A 235 4.79 -7.76 -15.02
CA ALA A 235 4.47 -9.07 -15.60
C ALA A 235 4.89 -9.22 -17.08
N TRP A 236 5.35 -8.16 -17.73
CA TRP A 236 6.02 -8.21 -19.04
C TRP A 236 7.40 -8.89 -18.98
N ASN A 237 7.96 -9.08 -17.79
CA ASN A 237 9.17 -9.87 -17.56
C ASN A 237 8.87 -11.35 -17.29
N ASP A 238 7.60 -11.72 -17.10
CA ASP A 238 7.18 -13.10 -16.86
C ASP A 238 7.02 -13.86 -18.20
N GLU A 239 7.09 -15.18 -18.14
CA GLU A 239 6.70 -16.05 -19.26
C GLU A 239 5.21 -15.90 -19.59
N LEU A 240 4.87 -16.00 -20.87
CA LEU A 240 3.48 -15.98 -21.32
C LEU A 240 2.76 -17.21 -20.75
N PRO A 241 1.52 -17.05 -20.25
CA PRO A 241 0.77 -18.18 -19.72
C PRO A 241 0.53 -19.21 -20.83
N VAL A 242 1.03 -20.43 -20.62
CA VAL A 242 0.84 -21.53 -21.55
C VAL A 242 -0.62 -21.96 -21.48
N ARG A 243 -1.28 -22.00 -22.65
CA ARG A 243 -2.61 -22.57 -22.79
C ARG A 243 -2.48 -24.08 -22.59
N SER A 244 -2.79 -24.57 -21.40
CA SER A 244 -3.01 -26.01 -21.23
C SER A 244 -4.29 -26.34 -21.99
N GLU A 245 -4.16 -27.04 -23.12
CA GLU A 245 -5.33 -27.66 -23.73
C GLU A 245 -5.89 -28.66 -22.72
N ARG A 246 -7.01 -28.25 -22.11
CA ARG A 246 -8.01 -28.98 -21.32
C ARG A 246 -8.17 -28.40 -19.92
N GLY A 247 -9.40 -27.99 -19.62
CA GLY A 247 -9.91 -27.79 -18.27
C GLY A 247 -10.00 -29.11 -17.50
N GLN A 248 -8.86 -29.74 -17.24
CA GLN A 248 -8.70 -30.88 -16.36
C GLN A 248 -7.44 -30.65 -15.51
N PRO A 249 -7.48 -30.95 -14.20
CA PRO A 249 -6.36 -30.73 -13.29
C PRO A 249 -5.19 -31.66 -13.67
N VAL A 250 -4.00 -31.07 -13.80
CA VAL A 250 -2.77 -31.78 -14.17
C VAL A 250 -2.35 -32.66 -12.99
N VAL A 251 -2.37 -33.98 -13.17
CA VAL A 251 -1.62 -34.92 -12.34
C VAL A 251 -0.21 -34.99 -12.91
N SER A 252 0.79 -34.87 -12.04
CA SER A 252 2.22 -34.88 -12.35
C SER A 252 2.60 -36.06 -13.25
N THR A 253 3.49 -35.82 -14.21
CA THR A 253 3.97 -36.77 -15.23
C THR A 253 4.78 -37.94 -14.68
N ASP A 254 5.03 -38.00 -13.37
CA ASP A 254 5.78 -39.11 -12.75
C ASP A 254 4.93 -40.38 -12.55
N ASP A 255 3.60 -40.28 -12.61
CA ASP A 255 2.70 -41.43 -12.36
C ASP A 255 2.39 -42.25 -13.64
N PHE A 256 2.67 -41.70 -14.83
CA PHE A 256 2.30 -42.33 -16.11
C PHE A 256 3.38 -43.30 -16.62
N MET A 257 4.66 -43.05 -16.35
CA MET A 257 5.77 -43.91 -16.83
C MET A 257 5.94 -45.20 -16.02
N SER A 258 5.49 -45.22 -14.75
CA SER A 258 5.58 -46.40 -13.89
C SER A 258 4.60 -47.51 -14.26
N LYS A 259 3.58 -47.21 -15.08
CA LYS A 259 2.52 -48.15 -15.46
C LYS A 259 2.70 -48.82 -16.83
N LEU A 260 3.81 -48.53 -17.53
CA LEU A 260 4.06 -49.08 -18.87
C LEU A 260 4.99 -50.31 -18.88
N HIS A 261 5.48 -50.75 -17.71
CA HIS A 261 6.41 -51.89 -17.58
C HIS A 261 5.80 -53.13 -16.90
N GLU A 262 4.48 -53.19 -16.71
CA GLU A 262 3.78 -54.33 -16.07
C GLU A 262 2.76 -55.04 -16.98
N THR A 263 2.86 -54.90 -18.30
CA THR A 263 2.11 -55.74 -19.25
C THR A 263 3.03 -56.51 -20.17
#